data_AF-A0AAV4VJH0-F1
#
_entry.id   AF-A0AAV4VJH0-F1
#
_cell.length_a   1.000
_cell.length_b   1.000
_cell.length_c   1.000
_cell.angle_alpha   90.00
_cell.angle_beta   90.00
_cell.angle_gamma   90.00
#
_symmetry.space_group_name_H-M   'P 1'
#
loop_
_entity.id
_entity.type
_entity.pdbx_description
1 polymer ?
#
loop_
_entity_poly.entity_id
_entity_poly.type
_entity_poly.pdbx_seq_one_letter_code
_entity_poly.pdbx_strand_id
1 'polypeptide(L)'
;MPQTICTHSDEERALTGTWMSEEIYEVYHFPSTSDCLFKHYIDLFLKNKQESSGWLRECETPSQKIHITRYKLREGITLDENNICKNPGRRQVAKLALNRFWGRFGMNTNKGQLTIVNNVATFNKHINDPKKQIKNIYLPSEEVAAIKWQSSQNFVKQDTSTNIFIAAFTTAWGRLKLYQVMDKLGQNVLHHDTDSIIYASDGMNDPTLGNFLGEFTDELEGDEITTFV
;
A
#
# COMPACT_ATOMS: atom_id res chain seq x y z
N MET A 1 -28.87 0.74 3.54
CA MET A 1 -29.24 -0.69 3.40
C MET A 1 -29.75 -1.16 4.76
N PRO A 2 -30.82 -1.96 4.85
CA PRO A 2 -31.26 -2.48 6.14
C PRO A 2 -30.18 -3.37 6.74
N GLN A 3 -29.82 -3.13 8.01
CA GLN A 3 -28.86 -3.96 8.75
C GLN A 3 -29.48 -5.35 8.98
N THR A 4 -28.84 -6.39 8.45
CA THR A 4 -29.18 -7.78 8.71
C THR A 4 -28.71 -8.19 10.11
N ILE A 5 -29.50 -9.01 10.80
CA ILE A 5 -29.17 -9.54 12.12
C ILE A 5 -27.94 -10.45 12.02
N CYS A 6 -26.94 -10.21 12.86
CA CYS A 6 -25.73 -11.02 12.94
C CYS A 6 -26.05 -12.42 13.50
N THR A 7 -25.55 -13.47 12.86
CA THR A 7 -25.80 -14.88 13.25
C THR A 7 -24.60 -15.58 13.91
N HIS A 8 -23.51 -14.84 14.17
CA HIS A 8 -22.27 -15.38 14.75
C HIS A 8 -22.40 -15.60 16.27
N SER A 9 -21.66 -16.58 16.81
CA SER A 9 -21.58 -16.83 18.26
C SER A 9 -20.85 -15.71 19.00
N ASP A 10 -20.96 -15.67 20.33
CA ASP A 10 -20.24 -14.68 21.13
C ASP A 10 -18.72 -14.90 21.11
N GLU A 11 -18.24 -16.14 20.96
CA GLU A 11 -16.80 -16.38 20.71
C GLU A 11 -16.36 -15.85 19.35
N GLU A 12 -17.16 -16.01 18.30
CA GLU A 12 -16.86 -15.51 16.95
C GLU A 12 -16.90 -13.96 16.88
N ARG A 13 -17.63 -13.34 17.82
CA ARG A 13 -17.71 -11.87 17.98
C ARG A 13 -16.63 -11.34 18.92
N ALA A 14 -15.89 -12.20 19.61
CA ALA A 14 -14.90 -11.78 20.57
C ALA A 14 -13.69 -11.13 19.87
N LEU A 15 -13.32 -9.94 20.32
CA LEU A 15 -12.04 -9.33 19.96
C LEU A 15 -10.94 -10.03 20.74
N THR A 16 -10.24 -10.98 20.12
CA THR A 16 -9.09 -11.66 20.73
C THR A 16 -7.82 -10.84 20.49
N GLY A 17 -7.11 -10.44 21.55
CA GLY A 17 -5.87 -9.65 21.48
C GLY A 17 -5.98 -8.28 22.17
N THR A 18 -4.98 -7.42 22.00
CA THR A 18 -4.96 -6.06 22.56
C THR A 18 -5.40 -5.05 21.50
N TRP A 19 -6.47 -4.33 21.78
CA TRP A 19 -7.07 -3.34 20.88
C TRP A 19 -7.27 -2.02 21.62
N MET A 20 -6.90 -0.90 21.01
CA MET A 20 -7.34 0.42 21.46
C MET A 20 -8.58 0.80 20.64
N SER A 21 -9.73 1.01 21.30
CA SER A 21 -10.91 1.59 20.67
C SER A 21 -11.60 2.54 21.66
N GLU A 22 -11.81 3.79 21.26
CA GLU A 22 -12.58 4.73 22.06
C GLU A 22 -14.09 4.42 21.97
N GLU A 23 -14.63 4.14 20.78
CA GLU A 23 -16.05 3.77 20.55
C GLU A 23 -16.23 2.99 19.21
N ILE A 24 -17.06 1.94 19.21
CA ILE A 24 -17.41 1.16 18.00
C ILE A 24 -18.77 1.64 17.47
N TYR A 25 -18.76 2.27 16.30
CA TYR A 25 -19.97 2.83 15.68
C TYR A 25 -20.64 1.88 14.69
N GLU A 26 -19.86 1.06 13.97
CA GLU A 26 -20.36 0.19 12.91
C GLU A 26 -19.44 -1.02 12.72
N VAL A 27 -20.04 -2.19 12.46
CA VAL A 27 -19.32 -3.44 12.17
C VAL A 27 -19.69 -3.90 10.77
N TYR A 28 -18.67 -4.10 9.93
CA TYR A 28 -18.82 -4.67 8.59
C TYR A 28 -18.32 -6.11 8.59
N HIS A 29 -19.18 -7.04 8.16
CA HIS A 29 -18.84 -8.45 8.03
C HIS A 29 -18.80 -8.86 6.55
N PHE A 30 -17.71 -9.53 6.15
CA PHE A 30 -17.48 -10.01 4.78
C PHE A 30 -17.43 -11.54 4.79
N PRO A 31 -18.53 -12.25 4.47
CA PRO A 31 -18.60 -13.71 4.58
C PRO A 31 -17.80 -14.44 3.50
N SER A 32 -17.48 -13.75 2.40
CA SER A 32 -16.76 -14.32 1.26
C SER A 32 -15.40 -13.63 1.10
N THR A 33 -14.37 -14.43 0.80
CA THR A 33 -13.02 -13.97 0.53
C THR A 33 -12.56 -14.41 -0.86
N SER A 34 -11.58 -13.71 -1.43
CA SER A 34 -10.95 -14.07 -2.70
C SER A 34 -9.44 -13.86 -2.60
N ASP A 35 -8.69 -14.82 -3.12
CA ASP A 35 -7.23 -14.80 -3.25
C ASP A 35 -6.77 -14.50 -4.71
N CYS A 36 -7.71 -14.43 -5.65
CA CYS A 36 -7.43 -14.34 -7.08
C CYS A 36 -7.69 -12.96 -7.70
N LEU A 37 -8.42 -12.08 -7.01
CA LEU A 37 -8.88 -10.78 -7.51
C LEU A 37 -7.75 -9.92 -8.11
N PHE A 38 -6.59 -9.89 -7.46
CA PHE A 38 -5.44 -9.08 -7.88
C PHE A 38 -4.28 -9.90 -8.45
N LYS A 39 -4.41 -11.23 -8.48
CA LYS A 39 -3.31 -12.14 -8.82
C LYS A 39 -2.64 -11.78 -10.14
N HIS A 40 -3.41 -11.69 -11.22
CA HIS A 40 -2.88 -11.34 -12.55
C HIS A 40 -2.18 -9.98 -12.60
N TYR A 41 -2.69 -8.98 -11.86
CA TYR A 41 -2.07 -7.66 -11.78
C TYR A 41 -0.73 -7.73 -11.06
N ILE A 42 -0.71 -8.39 -9.89
CA ILE A 42 0.51 -8.56 -9.10
C ILE A 42 1.55 -9.38 -9.89
N ASP A 43 1.15 -10.49 -10.51
CA ASP A 43 2.02 -11.36 -11.31
C ASP A 43 2.70 -10.60 -12.45
N LEU A 44 1.94 -9.76 -13.18
CA LEU A 44 2.46 -8.95 -14.28
C LEU A 44 3.56 -7.98 -13.81
N PHE A 45 3.29 -7.21 -12.76
CA PHE A 45 4.26 -6.21 -12.30
C PHE A 45 5.40 -6.83 -11.51
N LEU A 46 5.17 -7.94 -10.82
CA LEU A 46 6.21 -8.70 -10.15
C LEU A 46 7.18 -9.33 -11.16
N LYS A 47 6.66 -9.91 -12.26
CA LYS A 47 7.46 -10.36 -13.41
C LYS A 47 8.32 -9.23 -13.96
N ASN A 48 7.70 -8.10 -14.31
CA ASN A 48 8.42 -6.94 -14.87
C ASN A 48 9.50 -6.41 -13.91
N LYS A 49 9.19 -6.36 -12.61
CA LYS A 49 10.14 -5.96 -11.56
C LYS A 49 11.32 -6.93 -11.49
N GLN A 50 11.07 -8.24 -11.53
CA GLN A 50 12.10 -9.26 -11.44
C GLN A 50 13.01 -9.24 -12.68
N GLU A 51 12.45 -9.26 -13.88
CA GLU A 51 13.20 -9.21 -15.15
C GLU A 51 14.04 -7.93 -15.26
N SER A 52 13.57 -6.80 -14.75
CA SER A 52 14.30 -5.54 -14.74
C SER A 52 15.42 -5.45 -13.70
N SER A 53 15.52 -6.42 -12.78
CA SER A 53 16.56 -6.42 -11.75
C SER A 53 17.90 -6.96 -12.28
N GLY A 54 17.86 -7.69 -13.40
CA GLY A 54 18.98 -8.46 -13.89
C GLY A 54 19.17 -9.76 -13.10
N TRP A 55 20.26 -10.46 -13.38
CA TRP A 55 20.63 -11.68 -12.69
C TRP A 55 21.12 -11.39 -11.25
N LEU A 56 20.79 -12.29 -10.32
CA LEU A 56 21.34 -12.26 -8.97
C LEU A 56 22.87 -12.42 -9.03
N ARG A 57 23.60 -11.79 -8.11
CA ARG A 57 25.09 -11.85 -8.06
C ARG A 57 25.60 -13.29 -7.98
N GLU A 58 24.81 -14.20 -7.40
CA GLU A 58 25.09 -15.63 -7.21
C GLU A 58 24.80 -16.50 -8.46
N CYS A 59 24.24 -15.92 -9.52
CA CYS A 59 23.82 -16.68 -10.70
C CYS A 59 24.89 -16.73 -11.80
N GLU A 60 25.74 -17.76 -11.78
CA GLU A 60 26.46 -18.21 -12.98
C GLU A 60 25.50 -18.90 -13.99
N THR A 61 25.91 -19.10 -15.25
CA THR A 61 25.07 -19.58 -16.36
C THR A 61 24.19 -20.81 -16.06
N PRO A 62 24.63 -21.82 -15.28
CA PRO A 62 23.77 -22.93 -14.86
C PRO A 62 22.70 -22.53 -13.83
N SER A 63 23.05 -21.62 -12.92
CA SER A 63 22.20 -21.09 -11.84
C SER A 63 21.08 -20.19 -12.36
N GLN A 64 21.25 -19.57 -13.53
CA GLN A 64 20.24 -18.74 -14.20
C GLN A 64 18.96 -19.52 -14.54
N LYS A 65 19.10 -20.73 -15.11
CA LYS A 65 17.96 -21.60 -15.42
C LYS A 65 17.27 -22.09 -14.14
N ILE A 66 18.04 -22.40 -13.11
CA ILE A 66 17.51 -22.80 -11.80
C ILE A 66 16.68 -21.66 -11.19
N HIS A 67 17.13 -20.41 -11.30
CA HIS A 67 16.38 -19.25 -10.80
C HIS A 67 15.01 -19.12 -11.48
N ILE A 68 14.95 -19.21 -12.82
CA ILE A 68 13.68 -19.14 -13.57
C ILE A 68 12.74 -20.28 -13.15
N THR A 69 13.24 -21.52 -13.05
CA THR A 69 12.44 -22.67 -12.61
C THR A 69 11.93 -22.51 -11.19
N ARG A 70 12.78 -22.04 -10.26
CA ARG A 70 12.41 -21.82 -8.86
C ARG A 70 11.37 -20.71 -8.72
N TYR A 71 11.51 -19.64 -9.49
CA TYR A 71 10.53 -18.55 -9.52
C TYR A 71 9.17 -19.01 -10.02
N LYS A 72 9.14 -19.82 -11.08
CA LYS A 72 7.90 -20.44 -11.57
C LYS A 72 7.28 -21.38 -10.54
N LEU A 73 8.08 -22.16 -9.82
CA LEU A 73 7.60 -23.10 -8.80
C LEU A 73 7.02 -22.39 -7.57
N ARG A 74 7.70 -21.34 -7.09
CA ARG A 74 7.30 -20.58 -5.89
C ARG A 74 6.16 -19.60 -6.16
N GLU A 75 6.28 -18.79 -7.21
CA GLU A 75 5.38 -17.67 -7.49
C GLU A 75 4.34 -17.99 -8.57
N GLY A 76 4.50 -19.09 -9.32
CA GLY A 76 3.67 -19.38 -10.49
C GLY A 76 3.99 -18.51 -11.71
N ILE A 77 5.01 -17.65 -11.64
CA ILE A 77 5.36 -16.66 -12.66
C ILE A 77 6.48 -17.19 -13.54
N THR A 78 6.25 -17.19 -14.87
CA THR A 78 7.29 -17.56 -15.84
C THR A 78 8.05 -16.30 -16.31
N LEU A 79 9.32 -16.22 -15.93
CA LEU A 79 10.25 -15.18 -16.38
C LEU A 79 10.77 -15.49 -17.80
N ASP A 80 10.99 -14.46 -18.60
CA ASP A 80 11.61 -14.54 -19.92
C ASP A 80 13.11 -14.20 -19.81
N GLU A 81 13.95 -15.18 -20.09
CA GLU A 81 15.41 -15.08 -20.05
C GLU A 81 15.94 -13.88 -20.84
N ASN A 82 15.33 -13.57 -22.00
CA ASN A 82 15.77 -12.47 -22.85
C ASN A 82 15.44 -11.09 -22.28
N ASN A 83 14.46 -11.02 -21.38
CA ASN A 83 14.05 -9.79 -20.73
C ASN A 83 14.77 -9.53 -19.40
N ILE A 84 15.51 -10.52 -18.88
CA ILE A 84 16.29 -10.41 -17.65
C ILE A 84 17.53 -9.56 -17.92
N CYS A 85 17.41 -8.27 -17.63
CA CYS A 85 18.48 -7.30 -17.80
C CYS A 85 18.29 -6.16 -16.80
N LYS A 86 19.40 -5.68 -16.22
CA LYS A 86 19.37 -4.59 -15.23
C LYS A 86 18.85 -3.31 -15.89
N ASN A 87 17.63 -2.94 -15.55
CA ASN A 87 16.96 -1.73 -16.01
C ASN A 87 16.33 -1.00 -14.81
N PRO A 88 17.05 -0.05 -14.20
CA PRO A 88 16.57 0.67 -13.01
C PRO A 88 15.26 1.41 -13.23
N GLY A 89 15.07 2.03 -14.40
CA GLY A 89 13.85 2.78 -14.73
C GLY A 89 12.62 1.88 -14.84
N ARG A 90 12.71 0.80 -15.61
CA ARG A 90 11.60 -0.17 -15.75
C ARG A 90 11.29 -0.85 -14.43
N ARG A 91 12.32 -1.19 -13.64
CA ARG A 91 12.16 -1.72 -12.27
C ARG A 91 11.41 -0.72 -11.38
N GLN A 92 11.78 0.56 -11.42
CA GLN A 92 11.13 1.59 -10.61
C GLN A 92 9.66 1.76 -11.00
N VAL A 93 9.33 1.78 -12.30
CA VAL A 93 7.94 1.84 -12.77
C VAL A 93 7.12 0.63 -12.31
N ALA A 94 7.69 -0.58 -12.40
CA ALA A 94 7.02 -1.79 -11.94
C ALA A 94 6.79 -1.79 -10.42
N LYS A 95 7.81 -1.39 -9.63
CA LYS A 95 7.68 -1.21 -8.17
C LYS A 95 6.61 -0.16 -7.83
N LEU A 96 6.59 0.94 -8.57
CA LEU A 96 5.64 2.02 -8.37
C LEU A 96 4.21 1.59 -8.69
N ALA A 97 4.00 0.77 -9.71
CA ALA A 97 2.69 0.19 -10.02
C ALA A 97 2.19 -0.68 -8.87
N LEU A 98 3.02 -1.59 -8.35
CA LEU A 98 2.69 -2.43 -7.20
C LEU A 98 2.32 -1.59 -5.95
N ASN A 99 3.09 -0.55 -5.65
CA ASN A 99 2.88 0.25 -4.44
C ASN A 99 1.71 1.24 -4.57
N ARG A 100 1.56 1.92 -5.71
CA ARG A 100 0.48 2.90 -5.92
C ARG A 100 -0.90 2.25 -5.99
N PHE A 101 -0.96 0.98 -6.39
CA PHE A 101 -2.20 0.22 -6.50
C PHE A 101 -2.99 0.24 -5.19
N TRP A 102 -2.33 -0.03 -4.06
CA TRP A 102 -2.97 -0.07 -2.75
C TRP A 102 -3.38 1.32 -2.25
N GLY A 103 -2.53 2.33 -2.45
CA GLY A 103 -2.83 3.71 -2.08
C GLY A 103 -4.04 4.30 -2.83
N ARG A 104 -4.32 3.81 -4.05
CA ARG A 104 -5.50 4.23 -4.81
C ARG A 104 -6.80 3.86 -4.10
N PHE A 105 -6.88 2.69 -3.48
CA PHE A 105 -8.10 2.23 -2.81
C PHE A 105 -8.47 3.08 -1.58
N GLY A 106 -7.48 3.62 -0.87
CA GLY A 106 -7.66 4.50 0.30
C GLY A 106 -7.65 6.00 -0.03
N MET A 107 -7.69 6.37 -1.31
CA MET A 107 -7.55 7.77 -1.71
C MET A 107 -8.79 8.59 -1.32
N ASN A 108 -8.58 9.71 -0.62
CA ASN A 108 -9.64 10.69 -0.41
C ASN A 108 -10.10 11.29 -1.76
N THR A 109 -11.37 11.07 -2.10
CA THR A 109 -11.99 11.53 -3.34
C THR A 109 -12.39 13.01 -3.27
N ASN A 110 -12.65 13.53 -2.08
CA ASN A 110 -12.97 14.93 -1.85
C ASN A 110 -11.69 15.76 -1.67
N LYS A 111 -10.97 15.98 -2.78
CA LYS A 111 -9.75 16.77 -2.79
C LYS A 111 -10.08 18.26 -2.85
N GLY A 112 -9.24 19.06 -2.18
CA GLY A 112 -9.24 20.51 -2.35
C GLY A 112 -8.94 20.86 -3.81
N GLN A 113 -9.76 21.73 -4.38
CA GLN A 113 -9.61 22.28 -5.71
C GLN A 113 -9.26 23.77 -5.63
N LEU A 114 -8.56 24.25 -6.64
CA LEU A 114 -8.27 25.66 -6.83
C LEU A 114 -8.91 26.09 -8.15
N THR A 115 -9.76 27.11 -8.11
CA THR A 115 -10.32 27.72 -9.32
C THR A 115 -9.89 29.17 -9.38
N ILE A 116 -9.30 29.55 -10.51
CA ILE A 116 -8.92 30.92 -10.79
C ILE A 116 -10.02 31.56 -11.63
N VAL A 117 -10.49 32.73 -11.21
CA VAL A 117 -11.54 33.49 -11.89
C VAL A 117 -11.08 34.93 -12.04
N ASN A 118 -11.46 35.56 -13.15
CA ASN A 118 -11.13 36.95 -13.48
C ASN A 118 -12.38 37.80 -13.77
N ASN A 119 -13.56 37.31 -13.38
CA ASN A 119 -14.83 37.99 -13.58
C ASN A 119 -15.70 37.83 -12.33
N VAL A 120 -16.26 38.95 -11.87
CA VAL A 120 -17.17 39.05 -10.72
C VAL A 120 -18.38 38.12 -10.85
N ALA A 121 -18.97 37.98 -12.05
CA ALA A 121 -20.11 37.09 -12.26
C ALA A 121 -19.74 35.61 -11.99
N THR A 122 -18.59 35.17 -12.50
CA THR A 122 -18.08 33.81 -12.29
C THR A 122 -17.66 33.60 -10.83
N PHE A 123 -17.04 34.60 -10.21
CA PHE A 123 -16.69 34.60 -8.79
C PHE A 123 -17.94 34.43 -7.91
N ASN A 124 -18.95 35.27 -8.10
CA ASN A 124 -20.21 35.21 -7.37
C ASN A 124 -20.94 33.89 -7.60
N LYS A 125 -20.91 33.35 -8.82
CA LYS A 125 -21.46 32.01 -9.10
C LYS A 125 -20.71 30.92 -8.32
N HIS A 126 -19.39 31.03 -8.19
CA HIS A 126 -18.58 30.04 -7.48
C HIS A 126 -18.76 30.10 -5.95
N ILE A 127 -18.81 31.29 -5.37
CA ILE A 127 -18.94 31.46 -3.90
C ILE A 127 -20.33 31.08 -3.39
N ASN A 128 -21.37 31.27 -4.23
CA ASN A 128 -22.75 30.96 -3.88
C ASN A 128 -23.20 29.56 -4.34
N ASP A 129 -22.29 28.72 -4.85
CA ASP A 129 -22.63 27.36 -5.26
C ASP A 129 -22.74 26.45 -4.02
N PRO A 130 -23.94 25.97 -3.64
CA PRO A 130 -24.12 25.17 -2.43
C PRO A 130 -23.39 23.81 -2.50
N LYS A 131 -23.00 23.37 -3.70
CA LYS A 131 -22.21 22.15 -3.90
C LYS A 131 -20.75 22.32 -3.48
N LYS A 132 -20.28 23.56 -3.31
CA LYS A 132 -18.90 23.89 -3.01
C LYS A 132 -18.80 24.44 -1.59
N GLN A 133 -17.94 23.83 -0.79
CA GLN A 133 -17.50 24.41 0.46
C GLN A 133 -16.23 25.21 0.21
N ILE A 134 -16.33 26.54 0.29
CA ILE A 134 -15.18 27.43 0.16
C ILE A 134 -14.30 27.29 1.40
N LYS A 135 -13.00 27.12 1.18
CA LYS A 135 -11.98 27.02 2.24
C LYS A 135 -11.17 28.29 2.35
N ASN A 136 -10.81 28.90 1.23
CA ASN A 136 -10.08 30.15 1.21
C ASN A 136 -10.25 30.88 -0.13
N ILE A 137 -9.96 32.18 -0.15
CA ILE A 137 -9.93 33.01 -1.35
C ILE A 137 -8.64 33.83 -1.30
N TYR A 138 -7.88 33.77 -2.38
CA TYR A 138 -6.68 34.57 -2.58
C TYR A 138 -6.92 35.55 -3.72
N LEU A 139 -6.29 36.72 -3.65
CA LEU A 139 -6.33 37.73 -4.71
C LEU A 139 -4.89 37.96 -5.20
N PRO A 140 -4.40 37.15 -6.16
CA PRO A 140 -3.02 37.27 -6.64
C PRO A 140 -2.75 38.59 -7.37
N SER A 141 -3.79 39.19 -7.94
CA SER A 141 -3.77 40.50 -8.59
C SER A 141 -5.13 41.18 -8.46
N GLU A 142 -5.23 42.45 -8.87
CA GLU A 142 -6.48 43.23 -8.80
C GLU A 142 -7.61 42.65 -9.68
N GLU A 143 -7.25 41.91 -10.73
CA GLU A 143 -8.21 41.36 -11.70
C GLU A 143 -8.52 39.88 -11.48
N VAL A 144 -7.83 39.20 -10.54
CA VAL A 144 -7.88 37.74 -10.40
C VAL A 144 -8.16 37.33 -8.97
N ALA A 145 -9.09 36.39 -8.81
CA ALA A 145 -9.33 35.68 -7.55
C ALA A 145 -9.07 34.18 -7.73
N ALA A 146 -8.33 33.59 -6.78
CA ALA A 146 -8.12 32.17 -6.69
C ALA A 146 -8.90 31.60 -5.50
N ILE A 147 -9.93 30.81 -5.79
CA ILE A 147 -10.85 30.25 -4.82
C ILE A 147 -10.42 28.81 -4.52
N LYS A 148 -10.03 28.54 -3.27
CA LYS A 148 -9.78 27.19 -2.77
C LYS A 148 -11.07 26.63 -2.17
N TRP A 149 -11.51 25.49 -2.67
CA TRP A 149 -12.79 24.87 -2.27
C TRP A 149 -12.71 23.35 -2.29
N GLN A 150 -13.71 22.69 -1.72
CA GLN A 150 -13.91 21.25 -1.83
C GLN A 150 -15.40 20.96 -2.04
N SER A 151 -15.75 19.77 -2.51
CA SER A 151 -17.16 19.40 -2.61
C SER A 151 -17.79 19.30 -1.22
N SER A 152 -18.99 19.84 -1.07
CA SER A 152 -19.81 19.61 0.12
C SER A 152 -20.09 18.10 0.28
N GLN A 153 -20.18 17.59 1.51
CA GLN A 153 -20.24 16.13 1.80
C GLN A 153 -21.33 15.40 1.00
N ASN A 154 -22.52 16.01 0.86
CA ASN A 154 -23.65 15.43 0.12
C ASN A 154 -23.47 15.42 -1.41
N PHE A 155 -22.42 16.08 -1.92
CA PHE A 155 -22.14 16.22 -3.35
C PHE A 155 -20.78 15.64 -3.73
N VAL A 156 -20.16 14.86 -2.84
CA VAL A 156 -18.96 14.08 -3.18
C VAL A 156 -19.38 13.00 -4.18
N LYS A 157 -18.77 13.03 -5.38
CA LYS A 157 -19.01 12.00 -6.38
C LYS A 157 -18.51 10.66 -5.85
N GLN A 158 -19.32 9.62 -6.01
CA GLN A 158 -18.86 8.25 -5.77
C GLN A 158 -17.76 7.91 -6.78
N ASP A 159 -16.62 7.43 -6.29
CA ASP A 159 -15.52 6.93 -7.11
C ASP A 159 -15.57 5.40 -7.10
N THR A 160 -15.80 4.79 -8.26
CA THR A 160 -15.80 3.33 -8.41
C THR A 160 -14.41 2.73 -8.37
N SER A 161 -13.35 3.55 -8.36
CA SER A 161 -11.96 3.11 -8.31
C SER A 161 -11.35 3.14 -6.90
N THR A 162 -12.14 3.42 -5.86
CA THR A 162 -11.72 3.41 -4.45
C THR A 162 -12.50 2.38 -3.64
N ASN A 163 -11.88 1.83 -2.59
CA ASN A 163 -12.53 0.93 -1.66
C ASN A 163 -11.76 0.94 -0.33
N ILE A 164 -12.34 1.58 0.69
CA ILE A 164 -11.69 1.75 1.99
C ILE A 164 -11.41 0.41 2.69
N PHE A 165 -12.24 -0.62 2.48
CA PHE A 165 -12.04 -1.93 3.09
C PHE A 165 -10.81 -2.61 2.51
N ILE A 166 -10.61 -2.55 1.20
CA ILE A 166 -9.39 -3.08 0.56
C ILE A 166 -8.16 -2.39 1.16
N ALA A 167 -8.16 -1.06 1.26
CA ALA A 167 -7.04 -0.33 1.85
C ALA A 167 -6.81 -0.70 3.33
N ALA A 168 -7.88 -0.80 4.13
CA ALA A 168 -7.81 -1.17 5.53
C ALA A 168 -7.23 -2.58 5.71
N PHE A 169 -7.75 -3.58 4.99
CA PHE A 169 -7.25 -4.95 5.05
C PHE A 169 -5.81 -5.06 4.56
N THR A 170 -5.44 -4.43 3.43
CA THR A 170 -4.05 -4.47 2.94
C THR A 170 -3.07 -3.95 3.99
N THR A 171 -3.37 -2.82 4.64
CA THR A 171 -2.48 -2.28 5.69
C THR A 171 -2.49 -3.12 6.96
N ALA A 172 -3.63 -3.72 7.33
CA ALA A 172 -3.71 -4.63 8.47
C ALA A 172 -2.87 -5.89 8.25
N TRP A 173 -2.96 -6.52 7.08
CA TRP A 173 -2.16 -7.69 6.73
C TRP A 173 -0.66 -7.37 6.68
N GLY A 174 -0.28 -6.20 6.16
CA GLY A 174 1.11 -5.72 6.22
C GLY A 174 1.62 -5.61 7.66
N ARG A 175 0.85 -4.98 8.55
CA ARG A 175 1.19 -4.88 9.98
C ARG A 175 1.27 -6.24 10.66
N LEU A 176 0.34 -7.15 10.39
CA LEU A 176 0.36 -8.50 10.96
C LEU A 176 1.59 -9.29 10.50
N LYS A 177 1.99 -9.15 9.22
CA LYS A 177 3.19 -9.79 8.69
C LYS A 177 4.46 -9.29 9.38
N LEU A 178 4.58 -7.98 9.58
CA LEU A 178 5.69 -7.36 10.32
C LEU A 178 5.70 -7.82 11.78
N TYR A 179 4.52 -7.77 12.43
CA TYR A 179 4.33 -8.18 13.82
C TYR A 179 4.75 -9.64 14.04
N GLN A 180 4.42 -10.57 13.14
CA GLN A 180 4.83 -11.98 13.25
C GLN A 180 6.35 -12.19 13.35
N VAL A 181 7.14 -11.29 12.77
CA VAL A 181 8.61 -11.34 12.86
C VAL A 181 9.09 -10.64 14.13
N MET A 182 8.51 -9.49 14.46
CA MET A 182 8.80 -8.79 15.72
C MET A 182 8.50 -9.65 16.95
N ASP A 183 7.39 -10.38 16.94
CA ASP A 183 6.96 -11.27 18.04
C ASP A 183 7.98 -12.39 18.29
N LYS A 184 8.61 -12.91 17.21
CA LYS A 184 9.70 -13.89 17.30
C LYS A 184 11.00 -13.28 17.82
N LEU A 185 11.33 -12.07 17.37
CA LEU A 185 12.53 -11.35 17.81
C LEU A 185 12.40 -10.85 19.26
N GLY A 186 11.18 -10.59 19.73
CA GLY A 186 10.90 -10.15 21.09
C GLY A 186 11.67 -8.88 21.45
N GLN A 187 12.50 -8.96 22.49
CA GLN A 187 13.28 -7.83 23.01
C GLN A 187 14.44 -7.40 22.09
N ASN A 188 14.78 -8.20 21.08
CA ASN A 188 15.85 -7.87 20.15
C ASN A 188 15.43 -6.82 19.12
N VAL A 189 14.13 -6.46 19.04
CA VAL A 189 13.66 -5.40 18.13
C VAL A 189 14.10 -4.02 18.64
N LEU A 190 14.89 -3.31 17.84
CA LEU A 190 15.38 -1.96 18.14
C LEU A 190 14.49 -0.88 17.50
N HIS A 191 14.02 -1.13 16.27
CA HIS A 191 13.15 -0.21 15.53
C HIS A 191 12.37 -0.96 14.44
N HIS A 192 11.26 -0.37 13.99
CA HIS A 192 10.50 -0.86 12.85
C HIS A 192 9.77 0.29 12.16
N ASP A 193 9.70 0.26 10.83
CA ASP A 193 8.90 1.18 10.02
C ASP A 193 8.30 0.44 8.83
N THR A 194 6.95 0.41 8.76
CA THR A 194 6.09 -0.06 7.66
C THR A 194 6.34 -1.50 7.18
N ASP A 195 7.52 -1.77 6.63
CA ASP A 195 7.98 -3.05 6.07
C ASP A 195 9.45 -3.37 6.43
N SER A 196 10.06 -2.64 7.37
CA SER A 196 11.44 -2.82 7.84
C SER A 196 11.53 -3.06 9.35
N ILE A 197 12.56 -3.80 9.78
CA ILE A 197 12.87 -4.06 11.19
C ILE A 197 14.38 -3.90 11.37
N ILE A 198 14.79 -3.13 12.38
CA ILE A 198 16.15 -3.09 12.89
C ILE A 198 16.16 -3.89 14.18
N TYR A 199 17.05 -4.88 14.29
CA TYR A 199 17.12 -5.79 15.43
C TYR A 199 18.56 -6.11 15.79
N ALA A 200 18.77 -6.47 17.07
CA ALA A 200 20.03 -7.04 17.54
C ALA A 200 20.06 -8.53 17.20
N SER A 201 20.95 -8.95 16.29
CA SER A 201 21.11 -10.37 15.94
C SER A 201 21.66 -11.15 17.13
N ASP A 202 21.06 -12.32 17.38
CA ASP A 202 21.54 -13.33 18.33
C ASP A 202 22.08 -14.59 17.62
N GLY A 203 22.04 -14.59 16.28
CA GLY A 203 22.41 -15.71 15.42
C GLY A 203 21.48 -16.93 15.50
N MET A 204 20.43 -16.89 16.32
CA MET A 204 19.54 -18.02 16.60
C MET A 204 18.14 -17.78 16.05
N ASN A 205 17.62 -16.55 16.17
CA ASN A 205 16.25 -16.17 15.83
C ASN A 205 16.14 -15.18 14.67
N ASP A 206 17.24 -14.96 13.95
CA ASP A 206 17.30 -14.00 12.87
C ASP A 206 16.29 -14.32 11.75
N PRO A 207 15.61 -13.31 11.16
CA PRO A 207 14.60 -13.55 10.14
C PRO A 207 15.23 -14.18 8.89
N THR A 208 14.56 -15.20 8.35
CA THR A 208 15.02 -15.83 7.11
C THR A 208 14.95 -14.83 5.95
N LEU A 209 16.09 -14.59 5.32
CA LEU A 209 16.18 -13.76 4.13
C LEU A 209 15.78 -14.54 2.88
N GLY A 210 15.26 -13.82 1.89
CA GLY A 210 14.91 -14.43 0.62
C GLY A 210 14.57 -13.41 -0.47
N ASN A 211 14.37 -13.92 -1.68
CA ASN A 211 14.21 -13.13 -2.90
C ASN A 211 12.80 -13.23 -3.50
N PHE A 212 11.86 -13.86 -2.78
CA PHE A 212 10.47 -14.07 -3.20
C PHE A 212 9.53 -13.03 -2.58
N LEU A 213 8.30 -12.97 -3.08
CA LEU A 213 7.31 -12.00 -2.63
C LEU A 213 6.99 -12.19 -1.14
N GLY A 214 7.15 -11.12 -0.36
CA GLY A 214 6.85 -11.13 1.08
C GLY A 214 7.92 -11.75 1.98
N GLU A 215 9.08 -12.11 1.41
CA GLU A 215 10.28 -12.45 2.17
C GLU A 215 11.06 -11.17 2.53
N PHE A 216 11.80 -11.22 3.64
CA PHE A 216 12.68 -10.13 4.03
C PHE A 216 13.97 -10.18 3.22
N THR A 217 14.47 -9.01 2.85
CA THR A 217 15.77 -8.85 2.17
C THR A 217 16.70 -8.06 3.06
N ASP A 218 17.99 -8.36 3.00
CA ASP A 218 18.99 -7.52 3.63
C ASP A 218 19.16 -6.21 2.83
N GLU A 219 18.85 -5.09 3.48
CA GLU A 219 18.98 -3.75 2.90
C GLU A 219 20.40 -3.18 3.05
N LEU A 220 21.19 -3.72 3.98
CA LEU A 220 22.56 -3.27 4.26
C LEU A 220 23.61 -3.99 3.40
N GLU A 221 23.20 -4.91 2.53
CA GLU A 221 24.09 -5.66 1.64
C GLU A 221 25.26 -6.36 2.38
N GLY A 222 25.03 -6.83 3.61
CA GLY A 222 26.01 -7.48 4.47
C GLY A 222 26.72 -6.56 5.47
N ASP A 223 26.43 -5.26 5.45
CA ASP A 223 26.90 -4.34 6.49
C ASP A 223 26.06 -4.46 7.77
N GLU A 224 26.67 -4.14 8.91
CA GLU A 224 26.02 -4.20 10.24
C GLU A 224 25.99 -2.83 10.91
N ILE A 225 24.89 -2.54 11.60
CA ILE A 225 24.76 -1.32 12.41
C ILE A 225 25.52 -1.53 13.72
N THR A 226 26.68 -0.88 13.85
CA THR A 226 27.54 -1.00 15.04
C THR A 226 27.08 -0.15 16.23
N THR A 227 26.26 0.88 15.99
CA THR A 227 25.73 1.74 17.05
C THR A 227 24.32 2.17 16.66
N PHE A 228 23.37 1.88 17.56
CA PHE A 228 21.99 2.31 17.44
C PHE A 228 21.70 3.27 18.61
N VAL A 229 21.33 4.51 18.32
CA VAL A 229 21.06 5.58 19.30
C VAL A 229 19.59 5.92 19.32
#